data_AF-A0A354GQU3-F1
#
_entry.id   AF-A0A354GQU3-F1
#
_cell.length_a   1.000
_cell.length_b   1.000
_cell.length_c   1.000
_cell.angle_alpha   90.00
_cell.angle_beta   90.00
_cell.angle_gamma   90.00
#
_symmetry.space_group_name_H-M   'P 1'
#
loop_
_entity.id
_entity.type
_entity.pdbx_description
1 polymer ?
#
loop_
_entity_poly.entity_id
_entity_poly.type
_entity_poly.pdbx_seq_one_letter_code
_entity_poly.pdbx_strand_id
1 'polypeptide(L)'
;MEQQYDEATAYHEAGHAVAALALGRPVQRVSILPNRQHLGHCEFGKGVFRPSEDWLEREILIALGGLAAEARYTGDYAWNGAARDRQYVRQLVVRRAGERRAERLERRLLAKAEHLLSQERHWRAVELIAAELLRQGAISGRAARALFDQGNEAC
;
A
#
# COMPACT_ATOMS: atom_id res chain seq x y z
N MET A 1 -25.87 5.34 13.76
CA MET A 1 -25.03 4.15 13.50
C MET A 1 -23.67 4.68 13.12
N GLU A 2 -22.71 4.67 14.05
CA GLU A 2 -21.30 4.90 13.71
C GLU A 2 -20.88 3.76 12.79
N GLN A 3 -20.48 4.08 11.55
CA GLN A 3 -19.81 3.10 10.70
C GLN A 3 -18.44 2.87 11.33
N GLN A 4 -18.31 1.80 12.11
CA GLN A 4 -17.02 1.36 12.62
C GLN A 4 -16.29 0.69 11.45
N TYR A 5 -15.49 1.47 10.74
CA TYR A 5 -14.65 0.94 9.68
C TYR A 5 -13.59 0.00 10.28
N ASP A 6 -13.25 -1.05 9.54
CA ASP A 6 -12.23 -1.99 9.95
C ASP A 6 -10.85 -1.32 9.93
N GLU A 7 -10.19 -1.29 11.10
CA GLU A 7 -8.85 -0.73 11.23
C GLU A 7 -7.85 -1.46 10.34
N ALA A 8 -7.94 -2.78 10.20
CA ALA A 8 -7.05 -3.55 9.33
C ALA A 8 -7.12 -3.05 7.88
N THR A 9 -8.34 -2.83 7.36
CA THR A 9 -8.55 -2.24 6.04
C THR A 9 -7.95 -0.83 5.92
N ALA A 10 -8.04 0.01 6.96
CA ALA A 10 -7.43 1.34 6.96
C ALA A 10 -5.90 1.30 6.91
N TYR A 11 -5.27 0.41 7.67
CA TYR A 11 -3.83 0.19 7.61
C TYR A 11 -3.39 -0.41 6.26
N HIS A 12 -4.18 -1.30 5.67
CA HIS A 12 -3.92 -1.86 4.33
C HIS A 12 -3.89 -0.76 3.25
N GLU A 13 -4.93 0.08 3.19
CA GLU A 13 -5.01 1.18 2.22
C GLU A 13 -3.93 2.25 2.45
N ALA A 14 -3.61 2.54 3.72
CA ALA A 14 -2.51 3.42 4.09
C ALA A 14 -1.15 2.86 3.64
N GLY A 15 -0.94 1.54 3.76
CA GLY A 15 0.25 0.84 3.30
C GLY A 15 0.50 1.02 1.80
N HIS A 16 -0.54 0.89 0.98
CA HIS A 16 -0.45 1.18 -0.46
C HIS A 16 -0.06 2.63 -0.73
N ALA A 17 -0.70 3.58 -0.03
CA ALA A 17 -0.45 5.00 -0.22
C ALA A 17 0.99 5.38 0.13
N VAL A 18 1.48 4.95 1.29
CA VAL A 18 2.85 5.24 1.75
C VAL A 18 3.89 4.57 0.84
N ALA A 19 3.69 3.30 0.46
CA ALA A 19 4.59 2.61 -0.45
C ALA A 19 4.67 3.33 -1.82
N ALA A 20 3.54 3.78 -2.35
CA ALA A 20 3.50 4.52 -3.61
C ALA A 20 4.23 5.86 -3.51
N LEU A 21 3.95 6.66 -2.48
CA LEU A 21 4.57 7.97 -2.28
C LEU A 21 6.09 7.84 -2.05
N ALA A 22 6.54 6.88 -1.24
CA ALA A 22 7.95 6.62 -1.01
C ALA A 22 8.69 6.15 -2.28
N LEU A 23 8.00 5.48 -3.20
CA LEU A 23 8.55 5.05 -4.49
C LEU A 23 8.37 6.09 -5.62
N GLY A 24 7.93 7.32 -5.28
CA GLY A 24 7.76 8.43 -6.22
C GLY A 24 6.51 8.32 -7.11
N ARG A 25 5.57 7.42 -6.79
CA ARG A 25 4.31 7.29 -7.52
C ARG A 25 3.23 8.18 -6.89
N PRO A 26 2.59 9.08 -7.67
CA PRO A 26 1.52 9.93 -7.14
C PRO A 26 0.28 9.10 -6.82
N VAL A 27 -0.35 9.43 -5.69
CA VAL A 27 -1.65 8.92 -5.26
C VAL A 27 -2.72 9.96 -5.63
N GLN A 28 -3.86 9.52 -6.15
CA GLN A 28 -5.02 10.35 -6.51
C GLN A 28 -6.07 10.37 -5.40
N ARG A 29 -6.32 9.22 -4.77
CA ARG A 29 -7.32 9.03 -3.72
C ARG A 29 -7.01 7.78 -2.92
N VAL A 30 -7.33 7.79 -1.63
CA VAL A 30 -7.30 6.61 -0.74
C VAL A 30 -8.66 6.51 -0.04
N SER A 31 -9.22 5.31 0.10
CA SER A 31 -10.59 5.12 0.61
C SER A 31 -10.72 3.78 1.30
N ILE A 32 -11.44 3.73 2.42
CA ILE A 32 -11.89 2.50 3.10
C ILE A 32 -13.41 2.30 2.97
N LEU A 33 -14.07 3.16 2.18
CA LEU A 33 -15.48 2.98 1.86
C LEU A 33 -15.65 1.79 0.93
N PRO A 34 -16.54 0.84 1.26
CA PRO A 34 -16.80 -0.28 0.37
C PRO A 34 -17.47 0.23 -0.91
N ASN A 35 -16.93 -0.16 -2.06
CA ASN A 35 -17.60 0.02 -3.35
C ASN A 35 -18.20 -1.33 -3.78
N ARG A 36 -19.06 -1.39 -4.80
CA ARG A 36 -19.74 -2.61 -5.30
C ARG A 36 -18.81 -3.81 -5.61
N GLN A 37 -17.49 -3.65 -5.52
CA GLN A 37 -16.46 -4.68 -5.71
C GLN A 37 -15.33 -4.69 -4.65
N HIS A 38 -15.31 -3.78 -3.67
CA HIS A 38 -14.13 -3.57 -2.79
C HIS A 38 -14.50 -3.19 -1.36
N LEU A 39 -13.63 -3.50 -0.39
CA LEU A 39 -13.70 -3.02 1.00
C LEU A 39 -12.94 -1.68 1.19
N GLY A 40 -12.06 -1.31 0.25
CA GLY A 40 -11.29 -0.05 0.17
C GLY A 40 -10.69 0.15 -1.24
N HIS A 41 -10.16 1.34 -1.57
CA HIS A 41 -9.54 1.62 -2.87
C HIS A 41 -8.51 2.78 -2.83
N CYS A 42 -7.29 2.50 -3.30
CA CYS A 42 -6.25 3.48 -3.56
C CYS A 42 -6.04 3.67 -5.09
N GLU A 43 -6.22 4.90 -5.59
CA GLU A 43 -6.06 5.24 -7.00
C GLU A 43 -4.70 5.90 -7.25
N PHE A 44 -3.95 5.45 -8.27
CA PHE A 44 -2.64 6.02 -8.62
C PHE A 44 -2.67 6.89 -9.88
N GLY A 45 -1.86 7.95 -9.92
CA GLY A 45 -1.77 8.87 -11.06
C GLY A 45 -0.97 8.33 -12.25
N LYS A 46 -1.22 8.88 -13.45
CA LYS A 46 -0.39 8.63 -14.64
C LYS A 46 0.96 9.35 -14.49
N GLY A 47 2.03 8.64 -14.16
CA GLY A 47 3.40 9.15 -14.21
C GLY A 47 4.00 9.06 -15.62
N VAL A 48 4.89 10.00 -15.98
CA VAL A 48 5.76 9.88 -17.16
C VAL A 48 6.98 9.06 -16.74
N PHE A 49 7.02 7.78 -17.11
CA PHE A 49 8.06 6.84 -16.66
C PHE A 49 9.27 6.84 -17.61
N ARG A 50 10.48 6.91 -17.04
CA ARG A 50 11.72 6.70 -17.80
C ARG A 50 11.98 5.18 -17.97
N PRO A 51 12.40 4.71 -19.17
CA PRO A 51 12.59 3.27 -19.47
C PRO A 51 13.61 2.50 -18.61
N SER A 52 14.38 3.17 -17.75
CA SER A 52 15.39 2.58 -16.87
C SER A 52 14.87 2.21 -15.47
N GLU A 53 13.66 2.65 -15.10
CA GLU A 53 13.07 2.28 -13.81
C GLU A 53 12.28 0.98 -13.93
N ASP A 54 12.52 0.08 -12.98
CA ASP A 54 11.85 -1.21 -12.89
C ASP A 54 10.40 -1.05 -12.44
N TRP A 55 9.55 -0.60 -13.37
CA TRP A 55 8.14 -0.30 -13.10
C TRP A 55 7.42 -1.52 -12.50
N LEU A 56 7.77 -2.73 -12.94
CA LEU A 56 7.21 -3.97 -12.40
C LEU A 56 7.55 -4.12 -10.92
N GLU A 57 8.81 -3.95 -10.55
CA GLU A 57 9.22 -4.02 -9.16
C GLU A 57 8.51 -2.96 -8.30
N ARG A 58 8.36 -1.73 -8.81
CA ARG A 58 7.60 -0.67 -8.14
C ARG A 58 6.14 -1.07 -7.91
N GLU A 59 5.43 -1.53 -8.94
CA GLU A 59 4.03 -1.97 -8.81
C GLU A 59 3.89 -3.12 -7.81
N ILE A 60 4.82 -4.09 -7.84
CA ILE A 60 4.81 -5.20 -6.89
C ILE A 60 5.01 -4.71 -5.46
N LEU A 61 5.97 -3.80 -5.22
CA LEU A 61 6.21 -3.25 -3.89
C LEU A 61 5.02 -2.44 -3.35
N ILE A 62 4.33 -1.69 -4.22
CA ILE A 62 3.13 -0.95 -3.84
C ILE A 62 2.01 -1.91 -3.45
N ALA A 63 1.77 -2.95 -4.25
CA ALA A 63 0.75 -3.95 -3.95
C ALA A 63 1.08 -4.76 -2.67
N LEU A 64 2.34 -5.08 -2.43
CA LEU A 64 2.79 -5.71 -1.19
C LEU A 64 2.75 -4.76 0.01
N GLY A 65 2.78 -3.44 -0.20
CA GLY A 65 2.72 -2.44 0.85
C GLY A 65 1.45 -2.51 1.69
N GLY A 66 0.29 -2.79 1.08
CA GLY A 66 -0.95 -2.96 1.84
C GLY A 66 -0.89 -4.16 2.78
N LEU A 67 -0.52 -5.33 2.24
CA LEU A 67 -0.32 -6.56 3.00
C LEU A 67 0.68 -6.39 4.15
N ALA A 68 1.81 -5.74 3.89
CA ALA A 68 2.85 -5.54 4.90
C ALA A 68 2.41 -4.56 6.01
N ALA A 69 1.65 -3.51 5.67
CA ALA A 69 1.12 -2.58 6.66
C ALA A 69 0.05 -3.22 7.55
N GLU A 70 -0.89 -3.94 6.94
CA GLU A 70 -1.94 -4.67 7.65
C GLU A 70 -1.32 -5.69 8.61
N ALA A 71 -0.44 -6.56 8.12
CA ALA A 71 0.21 -7.59 8.93
C ALA A 71 1.03 -7.01 10.09
N ARG A 72 1.66 -5.85 9.89
CA ARG A 72 2.39 -5.15 10.95
C ARG A 72 1.46 -4.59 12.03
N TYR A 73 0.27 -4.14 11.66
CA TYR A 73 -0.73 -3.61 12.60
C TYR A 73 -1.45 -4.74 13.36
N THR A 74 -1.95 -5.76 12.65
CA THR A 74 -2.76 -6.84 13.24
C THR A 74 -1.92 -7.95 13.89
N GLY A 75 -0.63 -8.05 13.53
CA GLY A 75 0.23 -9.17 13.93
C GLY A 75 0.00 -10.47 13.16
N ASP A 76 -0.95 -10.48 12.21
CA ASP A 76 -1.21 -11.62 11.32
C ASP A 76 -1.51 -11.12 9.91
N TYR A 77 -1.10 -11.89 8.92
CA TYR A 77 -1.49 -11.62 7.55
C TYR A 77 -2.98 -11.95 7.41
N ALA A 78 -3.89 -10.98 7.37
CA ALA A 78 -5.31 -11.28 7.21
C ALA A 78 -5.61 -11.57 5.73
N TRP A 79 -5.35 -12.83 5.32
CA TRP A 79 -5.32 -13.25 3.91
C TRP A 79 -6.62 -13.00 3.12
N ASN A 80 -7.76 -12.79 3.79
CA ASN A 80 -9.09 -12.70 3.17
C ASN A 80 -9.38 -11.34 2.51
N GLY A 81 -8.84 -10.23 3.00
CA GLY A 81 -9.05 -8.89 2.43
C GLY A 81 -8.19 -8.62 1.19
N ALA A 82 -7.03 -9.26 1.12
CA ALA A 82 -5.97 -8.97 0.13
C ALA A 82 -5.84 -10.00 -1.00
N ALA A 83 -6.85 -10.85 -1.23
CA ALA A 83 -6.82 -11.89 -2.25
C ALA A 83 -6.55 -11.33 -3.66
N ARG A 84 -7.12 -10.16 -3.97
CA ARG A 84 -6.91 -9.45 -5.24
C ARG A 84 -5.47 -8.95 -5.37
N ASP A 85 -4.92 -8.34 -4.33
CA ASP A 85 -3.54 -7.83 -4.34
C ASP A 85 -2.53 -8.95 -4.50
N ARG A 86 -2.76 -10.10 -3.85
CA ARG A 86 -1.92 -11.29 -4.06
C ARG A 86 -1.97 -11.83 -5.46
N GLN A 87 -3.17 -11.95 -6.03
CA GLN A 87 -3.30 -12.38 -7.42
C GLN A 87 -2.58 -11.42 -8.36
N TYR A 88 -2.69 -10.12 -8.13
CA TYR A 88 -2.00 -9.09 -8.90
C TYR A 88 -0.48 -9.17 -8.75
N VAL A 89 0.03 -9.26 -7.51
CA VAL A 89 1.46 -9.48 -7.21
C VAL A 89 1.97 -10.73 -7.93
N ARG A 90 1.26 -11.85 -7.82
CA ARG A 90 1.66 -13.11 -8.44
C ARG A 90 1.77 -12.96 -9.96
N GLN A 91 0.81 -12.32 -10.61
CA GLN A 91 0.85 -12.06 -12.05
C GLN A 91 2.07 -11.23 -12.46
N LEU A 92 2.35 -10.14 -11.73
CA LEU A 92 3.49 -9.27 -12.03
C LEU A 92 4.83 -9.96 -11.77
N VAL A 93 4.93 -10.72 -10.69
CA VAL A 93 6.12 -11.48 -10.31
C VAL A 93 6.42 -12.59 -11.34
N VAL A 94 5.39 -13.34 -11.76
CA VAL A 94 5.53 -14.35 -12.82
C VAL A 94 5.94 -13.70 -14.14
N ARG A 95 5.33 -12.57 -14.50
CA ARG A 95 5.72 -11.80 -15.69
C ARG A 95 7.18 -11.34 -15.65
N ARG A 96 7.68 -11.01 -14.47
CA ARG A 96 9.04 -10.49 -14.25
C ARG A 96 10.12 -11.57 -14.25
N ALA A 97 9.87 -12.71 -13.59
CA ALA A 97 10.91 -13.71 -13.30
C ALA A 97 10.59 -15.12 -13.85
N GLY A 98 9.40 -15.34 -14.40
CA GLY A 98 8.88 -16.64 -14.78
C GLY A 98 8.43 -17.48 -13.56
N GLU A 99 7.58 -18.48 -13.81
CA GLU A 99 6.97 -19.32 -12.76
C GLU A 99 7.98 -19.93 -11.79
N ARG A 100 9.09 -20.47 -12.31
CA ARG A 100 10.11 -21.16 -11.50
C ARG A 100 10.78 -20.26 -10.45
N ARG A 101 10.84 -18.95 -10.67
CA ARG A 101 11.53 -17.98 -9.79
C ARG A 101 10.55 -17.06 -9.08
N ALA A 102 9.26 -17.15 -9.40
CA ALA A 102 8.24 -16.22 -8.93
C ALA A 102 8.17 -16.20 -7.40
N GLU A 103 8.06 -17.36 -6.76
CA GLU A 103 7.93 -17.47 -5.31
C GLU A 103 9.13 -16.86 -4.54
N ARG A 104 10.36 -17.09 -5.04
CA ARG A 104 11.57 -16.50 -4.45
C ARG A 104 11.60 -14.98 -4.62
N LEU A 105 11.18 -14.48 -5.79
CA LEU A 105 11.12 -13.05 -6.04
C LEU A 105 10.05 -12.37 -5.18
N GLU A 106 8.87 -12.98 -5.07
CA GLU A 106 7.76 -12.50 -4.24
C GLU A 106 8.19 -12.35 -2.78
N ARG A 107 8.79 -13.39 -2.18
CA ARG A 107 9.35 -13.32 -0.81
C ARG A 107 10.36 -12.19 -0.64
N ARG A 108 11.26 -12.02 -1.61
CA ARG A 108 12.28 -10.96 -1.57
C ARG A 108 11.65 -9.57 -1.62
N LEU A 109 10.63 -9.39 -2.45
CA LEU A 109 9.94 -8.11 -2.59
C LEU A 109 9.03 -7.83 -1.40
N LEU A 110 8.46 -8.85 -0.78
CA LEU A 110 7.71 -8.71 0.47
C LEU A 110 8.64 -8.22 1.59
N ALA A 111 9.79 -8.86 1.79
CA ALA A 111 10.79 -8.41 2.75
C ALA A 111 11.25 -6.96 2.50
N LYS A 112 11.34 -6.55 1.23
CA LYS A 112 11.66 -5.18 0.86
C LYS A 112 10.52 -4.20 1.19
N ALA A 113 9.26 -4.59 0.98
CA ALA A 113 8.10 -3.80 1.36
C ALA A 113 7.95 -3.67 2.89
N GLU A 114 8.14 -4.76 3.63
CA GLU A 114 8.18 -4.77 5.09
C GLU A 114 9.28 -3.84 5.63
N HIS A 115 10.50 -3.92 5.06
CA HIS A 115 11.58 -3.04 5.44
C HIS A 115 11.31 -1.57 5.11
N LEU A 116 10.68 -1.29 3.96
CA LEU A 116 10.28 0.07 3.59
C LEU A 116 9.33 0.66 4.64
N LEU A 117 8.32 -0.10 5.06
CA LEU A 117 7.30 0.36 6.00
C LEU A 117 7.73 0.28 7.46
N SER A 118 8.79 -0.47 7.80
CA SER A 118 9.31 -0.53 9.16
C SER A 118 10.13 0.70 9.57
N GLN A 119 10.53 1.53 8.60
CA GLN A 119 11.20 2.80 8.86
C GLN A 119 10.27 3.73 9.63
N GLU A 120 10.74 4.30 10.74
CA GLU A 120 9.93 5.08 11.68
C GLU A 120 9.07 6.14 11.00
N ARG A 121 9.67 6.94 10.12
CA ARG A 121 8.98 7.97 9.33
C ARG A 121 7.85 7.44 8.44
N HIS A 122 8.05 6.29 7.81
CA HIS A 122 7.04 5.70 6.93
C HIS A 122 5.93 5.04 7.75
N TRP A 123 6.28 4.37 8.85
CA TRP A 123 5.27 3.82 9.75
C TRP A 123 4.41 4.94 10.36
N ARG A 124 5.03 6.06 10.75
CA ARG A 124 4.30 7.23 11.22
C ARG A 124 3.34 7.79 10.18
N ALA A 125 3.77 7.86 8.92
CA ALA A 125 2.90 8.24 7.81
C ALA A 125 1.73 7.27 7.62
N VAL A 126 1.95 5.95 7.78
CA VAL A 126 0.89 4.94 7.73
C VAL A 126 -0.14 5.20 8.83
N GLU A 127 0.29 5.41 10.08
CA GLU A 127 -0.60 5.71 11.20
C GLU A 127 -1.44 6.98 10.97
N LEU A 128 -0.81 8.05 10.47
CA LEU A 128 -1.48 9.32 10.18
C LEU A 128 -2.55 9.16 9.08
N ILE A 129 -2.22 8.45 7.99
CA ILE A 129 -3.16 8.19 6.89
C ILE A 129 -4.28 7.27 7.35
N ALA A 130 -3.97 6.19 8.08
CA ALA A 130 -4.97 5.24 8.58
C ALA A 130 -5.95 5.94 9.55
N ALA A 131 -5.45 6.74 10.49
CA ALA A 131 -6.28 7.52 11.41
C ALA A 131 -7.23 8.47 10.66
N GLU A 132 -6.74 9.13 9.61
CA GLU A 132 -7.56 10.04 8.81
C GLU A 132 -8.60 9.29 7.95
N LEU A 133 -8.24 8.11 7.43
CA LEU A 133 -9.18 7.22 6.75
C LEU A 133 -10.29 6.75 7.68
N LEU A 134 -9.97 6.35 8.92
CA LEU A 134 -10.97 5.95 9.91
C LEU A 134 -11.92 7.12 10.25
N ARG A 135 -11.41 8.35 10.24
CA ARG A 135 -12.20 9.56 10.53
C ARG A 135 -13.09 9.98 9.36
N GLN A 136 -12.60 9.92 8.12
CA GLN A 136 -13.27 10.48 6.94
C GLN A 136 -13.85 9.44 5.98
N GLY A 137 -13.47 8.18 6.09
CA GLY A 137 -13.74 7.11 5.14
C GLY A 137 -12.93 7.20 3.84
N ALA A 138 -12.55 8.40 3.39
CA ALA A 138 -11.69 8.61 2.23
C ALA A 138 -10.93 9.93 2.30
N ILE A 139 -9.75 9.96 1.69
CA ILE A 139 -8.90 11.15 1.57
C ILE A 139 -8.43 11.36 0.13
N SER A 140 -8.19 12.62 -0.22
CA SER A 140 -7.58 12.97 -1.50
C SER A 140 -6.09 12.62 -1.55
N GLY A 141 -5.53 12.48 -2.75
CA GLY A 141 -4.10 12.28 -2.94
C GLY A 141 -3.24 13.41 -2.37
N ARG A 142 -3.73 14.66 -2.39
CA ARG A 142 -3.05 15.80 -1.76
C ARG A 142 -3.00 15.65 -0.25
N ALA A 143 -4.10 15.22 0.37
CA ALA A 143 -4.15 14.98 1.81
C ALA A 143 -3.23 13.82 2.21
N ALA A 144 -3.24 12.72 1.44
CA ALA A 144 -2.33 11.60 1.64
C ALA A 144 -0.85 12.03 1.54
N ARG A 145 -0.52 12.88 0.56
CA ARG A 145 0.83 13.45 0.42
C ARG A 145 1.22 14.32 1.61
N ALA A 146 0.34 15.21 2.07
CA ALA A 146 0.64 16.07 3.22
C ALA A 146 0.89 15.25 4.50
N LEU A 147 0.09 14.21 4.76
CA LEU A 147 0.29 13.31 5.91
C LEU A 147 1.57 12.48 5.79
N PHE A 148 1.92 12.07 4.57
CA PHE A 148 3.20 11.40 4.29
C PHE A 148 4.40 12.32 4.56
N ASP A 149 4.36 13.55 4.05
CA ASP A 149 5.42 14.53 4.27
C ASP A 149 5.55 14.86 5.78
N GLN A 150 4.43 15.03 6.49
CA GLN A 150 4.40 15.21 7.95
C GLN A 150 5.05 14.06 8.72
N GLY A 151 4.83 12.80 8.29
CA GLY A 151 5.50 11.64 8.89
C GLY A 151 7.02 11.64 8.69
N ASN A 152 7.50 12.28 7.62
CA ASN A 152 8.92 12.38 7.28
C ASN A 152 9.63 13.60 7.89
N GLU A 153 8.89 14.65 8.28
CA GLU A 153 9.44 15.86 8.90
C GLU A 153 9.71 15.72 10.40
N ALA A 154 9.10 14.74 11.07
CA ALA A 154 9.19 14.55 12.51
C ALA A 154 10.45 13.78 12.99
N CYS A 155 11.45 13.59 12.12
CA CYS A 155 12.72 12.88 12.39
C CYS A 155 13.93 13.80 12.35
#